data_AF-A0A970DL66-F1
#
_entry.id   AF-A0A970DL66-F1
#
_cell.length_a   1.000
_cell.length_b   1.000
_cell.length_c   1.000
_cell.angle_alpha   90.00
_cell.angle_beta   90.00
_cell.angle_gamma   90.00
#
_symmetry.space_group_name_H-M   'P 1'
#
loop_
_entity.id
_entity.type
_entity.pdbx_description
1 polymer ?
#
loop_
_entity_poly.entity_id
_entity_poly.type
_entity_poly.pdbx_seq_one_letter_code
_entity_poly.pdbx_strand_id
1 'polypeptide(L)'
;KQSYLIVRIKTEYLAEFIESLYDYGKVKDLRKEATDISLQYQDTENKINSLLAEKDRLNELYADASMNDMILINKRISEIDLLLGELQGDLNRYDSLIEYSTVTLTIRASKKAGDAPFGKRLANSFRNGFTAVVIFLKYLLIGLAVILPAAIILGPVAVGIVVLRNYIKKKRVKEKKET
;
A
#
# COMPACT_ATOMS: atom_id res chain seq x y z
N LYS A 1 -8.17 -4.06 -0.92
CA LYS A 1 -8.39 -4.00 -2.38
C LYS A 1 -7.37 -3.02 -2.95
N GLN A 2 -6.69 -3.41 -4.02
CA GLN A 2 -5.74 -2.56 -4.74
C GLN A 2 -6.30 -2.34 -6.15
N SER A 3 -6.13 -1.13 -6.68
CA SER A 3 -6.54 -0.75 -8.03
C SER A 3 -5.35 -0.11 -8.75
N TYR A 4 -5.22 -0.38 -10.04
CA TYR A 4 -4.20 0.21 -10.90
C TYR A 4 -4.89 1.13 -11.91
N LEU A 5 -4.27 2.28 -12.19
CA LEU A 5 -4.71 3.23 -13.20
C LEU A 5 -3.47 3.74 -13.94
N ILE A 6 -3.50 3.71 -15.27
CA ILE A 6 -2.44 4.24 -16.13
C ILE A 6 -3.05 5.39 -16.92
N VAL A 7 -2.47 6.57 -16.80
CA VAL A 7 -2.93 7.77 -17.52
C VAL A 7 -1.76 8.43 -18.22
N ARG A 8 -2.03 8.99 -19.40
CA ARG A 8 -1.09 9.86 -20.11
C ARG A 8 -1.54 11.29 -19.91
N ILE A 9 -0.60 12.14 -19.51
CA ILE A 9 -0.85 13.53 -19.15
C ILE A 9 0.18 14.37 -19.87
N LYS A 10 -0.20 15.53 -20.40
CA LYS A 10 0.80 16.43 -20.99
C LYS A 10 1.87 16.77 -19.96
N THR A 11 3.12 16.73 -20.38
CA THR A 11 4.29 16.91 -19.51
C THR A 11 4.25 18.25 -18.77
N GLU A 12 3.71 19.30 -19.39
CA GLU A 12 3.51 20.62 -18.77
C GLU A 12 2.60 20.60 -17.53
N TYR A 13 1.58 19.74 -17.50
CA TYR A 13 0.64 19.62 -16.37
C TYR A 13 1.01 18.51 -15.38
N LEU A 14 2.13 17.80 -15.60
CA LEU A 14 2.51 16.66 -14.75
C LEU A 14 2.71 17.08 -13.28
N ALA A 15 3.34 18.23 -13.04
CA ALA A 15 3.61 18.72 -11.69
C ALA A 15 2.30 19.02 -10.94
N GLU A 16 1.41 19.80 -11.56
CA GLU A 16 0.09 20.13 -11.02
C GLU A 16 -0.75 18.87 -10.77
N PHE A 17 -0.71 17.91 -11.69
CA PHE A 17 -1.38 16.63 -11.50
C PHE A 17 -0.86 15.88 -10.28
N ILE A 18 0.46 15.78 -10.10
CA ILE A 18 1.05 15.11 -8.94
C ILE A 18 0.66 15.84 -7.64
N GLU A 19 0.67 17.17 -7.62
CA GLU A 19 0.24 17.96 -6.47
C GLU A 19 -1.23 17.67 -6.11
N SER A 20 -2.13 17.63 -7.09
CA SER A 20 -3.55 17.32 -6.85
C SER A 20 -3.76 15.96 -6.19
N LEU A 21 -2.88 14.97 -6.41
CA LEU A 21 -2.99 13.66 -5.78
C LEU A 21 -2.77 13.69 -4.26
N TYR A 22 -2.03 14.68 -3.76
CA TYR A 22 -1.84 14.87 -2.32
C TYR A 22 -3.10 15.38 -1.63
N ASP A 23 -3.97 16.10 -2.34
CA ASP A 23 -5.25 16.58 -1.81
C ASP A 23 -6.28 15.45 -1.66
N TYR A 24 -6.27 14.49 -2.58
CA TYR A 24 -7.21 13.37 -2.56
C TYR A 24 -6.80 12.23 -1.62
N GLY A 25 -5.54 12.17 -1.19
CA GLY A 25 -5.10 11.12 -0.28
C GLY A 25 -3.64 11.15 0.11
N LYS A 26 -3.27 10.19 0.97
CA LYS A 26 -1.88 10.05 1.42
C LYS A 26 -1.05 9.27 0.40
N VAL A 27 -0.23 9.99 -0.37
CA VAL A 27 0.82 9.39 -1.21
C VAL A 27 1.86 8.73 -0.30
N LYS A 28 2.11 7.44 -0.51
CA LYS A 28 3.08 6.66 0.27
C LYS A 28 4.44 6.54 -0.41
N ASP A 29 4.42 6.43 -1.73
CA ASP A 29 5.59 6.22 -2.57
C ASP A 29 5.38 7.04 -3.84
N LEU A 30 6.40 7.78 -4.23
CA LEU A 30 6.44 8.53 -5.46
C LEU A 30 7.80 8.26 -6.10
N ARG A 31 7.76 7.73 -7.33
CA ARG A 31 8.95 7.54 -8.16
C ARG A 31 8.76 8.32 -9.44
N LYS A 32 9.76 9.14 -9.76
CA LYS A 32 9.82 9.90 -11.00
C LYS A 32 11.08 9.46 -11.75
N GLU A 33 10.89 9.02 -12.97
CA GLU A 33 11.96 8.62 -13.88
C GLU A 33 11.84 9.48 -15.13
N ALA A 34 12.97 9.87 -15.68
CA ALA A 34 13.06 10.61 -16.94
C ALA A 34 14.12 9.94 -17.80
N THR A 35 13.83 9.80 -19.08
CA THR A 35 14.74 9.22 -20.07
C THR A 35 15.10 10.32 -21.05
N ASP A 36 16.39 10.58 -21.22
CA ASP A 36 16.88 11.48 -22.25
C ASP A 36 16.84 10.77 -23.61
N ILE A 37 16.13 11.36 -24.56
CA ILE A 37 15.98 10.87 -25.93
C ILE A 37 16.53 11.84 -26.98
N SER A 38 17.23 12.90 -26.55
CA SER A 38 17.65 14.01 -27.42
C SER A 38 18.57 13.52 -28.55
N LEU A 39 19.50 12.63 -28.22
CA LEU A 39 20.41 12.05 -29.20
C LEU A 39 19.67 11.18 -30.22
N GLN A 40 18.76 10.33 -29.75
CA GLN A 40 17.96 9.44 -30.60
C GLN A 40 17.05 10.25 -31.54
N TYR A 41 16.47 11.35 -31.05
CA TYR A 41 15.67 12.25 -31.87
C TYR A 41 16.50 12.86 -32.99
N GLN A 42 17.64 13.46 -32.64
CA GLN A 42 18.54 14.11 -33.59
C GLN A 42 19.12 13.12 -34.61
N ASP A 43 19.51 11.93 -34.17
CA ASP A 43 20.02 10.88 -35.06
C ASP A 43 18.97 10.40 -36.06
N THR A 44 17.72 10.24 -35.63
CA THR A 44 16.61 9.87 -36.52
C THR A 44 16.31 10.98 -37.53
N GLU A 45 16.26 12.23 -37.09
CA GLU A 45 16.06 13.39 -37.97
C GLU A 45 17.18 13.51 -39.02
N ASN A 46 18.44 13.37 -38.60
CA ASN A 46 19.60 13.40 -39.50
C ASN A 46 19.56 12.26 -40.54
N LYS A 47 19.13 11.06 -40.14
CA LYS A 47 18.94 9.93 -41.06
C LYS A 47 17.83 10.20 -42.07
N ILE A 48 16.69 10.76 -41.64
CA ILE A 48 15.60 11.16 -42.54
C ILE A 48 16.12 12.14 -43.58
N ASN A 49 16.83 13.19 -43.15
CA ASN A 49 17.38 14.20 -44.06
C ASN A 49 18.38 13.60 -45.05
N SER A 50 19.24 12.67 -44.59
CA SER A 50 20.19 11.98 -45.45
C SER A 50 19.50 11.10 -46.50
N LEU A 51 18.45 10.38 -46.10
CA LEU A 51 17.65 9.53 -47.01
C LEU A 51 16.84 10.36 -48.02
N LEU A 52 16.31 11.52 -47.61
CA LEU A 52 15.65 12.45 -48.52
C LEU A 52 16.63 12.99 -49.56
N ALA A 53 17.82 13.42 -49.15
CA ALA A 53 18.86 13.86 -50.08
C ALA A 53 19.31 12.74 -51.04
N GLU A 54 19.43 11.49 -50.55
CA GLU A 54 19.70 10.33 -51.40
C GLU A 54 18.57 10.11 -52.41
N LYS A 55 17.30 10.17 -51.98
CA LYS A 55 16.13 10.03 -52.84
C LYS A 55 16.10 11.11 -53.93
N ASP A 56 16.38 12.36 -53.58
CA ASP A 56 16.43 13.47 -54.53
C ASP A 56 17.51 13.24 -55.59
N ARG A 57 18.71 12.81 -55.17
CA ARG A 57 19.77 12.47 -56.11
C ARG A 57 19.41 11.28 -57.00
N LEU A 58 18.70 10.28 -56.48
CA LEU A 58 18.20 9.16 -57.26
C LEU A 58 17.13 9.59 -58.28
N ASN A 59 16.26 10.54 -57.92
CA ASN A 59 15.28 11.12 -58.85
C ASN A 59 15.96 11.90 -59.98
N GLU A 60 17.07 12.61 -59.70
CA GLU A 60 17.88 13.24 -60.76
C GLU A 60 18.49 12.20 -61.71
N LEU A 61 19.08 11.14 -61.16
CA LEU A 61 19.66 10.05 -61.96
C LEU A 61 18.61 9.29 -62.77
N TYR A 62 17.37 9.24 -62.28
CA TYR A 62 16.26 8.59 -62.96
C TYR A 62 15.93 9.22 -64.31
N ALA A 63 16.07 10.55 -64.44
CA ALA A 63 15.71 11.27 -65.65
C ALA A 63 16.56 10.86 -66.87
N ASP A 64 17.81 10.46 -66.64
CA ASP A 64 18.78 10.10 -67.68
C ASP A 64 19.10 8.58 -67.70
N ALA A 65 18.40 7.78 -66.91
CA ALA A 65 18.70 6.36 -66.70
C ALA A 65 18.29 5.47 -67.89
N SER A 66 19.07 4.41 -68.14
CA SER A 66 18.66 3.34 -69.04
C SER A 66 17.49 2.53 -68.43
N MET A 67 16.74 1.79 -69.24
CA MET A 67 15.61 0.97 -68.76
C MET A 67 16.00 -0.01 -67.64
N ASN A 68 17.20 -0.60 -67.70
CA ASN A 68 17.68 -1.53 -66.68
C ASN A 68 18.04 -0.79 -65.37
N ASP A 69 18.66 0.38 -65.48
CA ASP A 69 19.03 1.21 -64.33
C ASP A 69 17.79 1.82 -63.66
N MET A 70 16.75 2.13 -64.43
CA MET A 70 15.46 2.62 -63.94
C MET A 70 14.82 1.65 -62.95
N ILE A 71 14.90 0.33 -63.20
CA ILE A 71 14.37 -0.69 -62.28
C ILE A 71 15.16 -0.69 -60.97
N LEU A 72 16.50 -0.59 -61.04
CA LEU A 72 17.37 -0.53 -59.86
C LEU A 72 17.11 0.72 -59.03
N ILE A 73 16.96 1.88 -59.68
CA ILE A 73 16.64 3.15 -59.01
C ILE A 73 15.27 3.07 -58.35
N ASN A 74 14.22 2.60 -59.06
CA ASN A 74 12.87 2.43 -58.48
C ASN A 74 12.88 1.51 -57.25
N LYS A 75 13.65 0.42 -57.30
CA LYS A 75 13.80 -0.49 -56.17
C LYS A 75 14.40 0.24 -54.97
N ARG A 76 15.50 0.99 -55.17
CA ARG A 76 16.14 1.75 -54.09
C ARG A 76 15.24 2.85 -53.54
N ILE A 77 14.53 3.57 -54.40
CA ILE A 77 13.54 4.58 -53.98
C ILE A 77 12.45 3.94 -53.12
N SER A 78 11.94 2.77 -53.52
CA SER A 78 10.91 2.05 -52.74
C SER A 78 11.43 1.62 -51.37
N GLU A 79 12.68 1.17 -51.28
CA GLU A 79 13.34 0.85 -50.00
C GLU A 79 13.48 2.10 -49.13
N ILE A 80 13.90 3.23 -49.70
CA ILE A 80 14.01 4.51 -48.98
C ILE A 80 12.65 4.95 -48.45
N ASP A 81 11.58 4.83 -49.24
CA ASP A 81 10.24 5.24 -48.81
C ASP A 81 9.71 4.42 -47.64
N LEU A 82 9.99 3.11 -47.62
CA LEU A 82 9.69 2.26 -46.47
C LEU A 82 10.46 2.70 -45.21
N LEU A 83 11.76 2.97 -45.35
CA LEU A 83 12.61 3.42 -44.25
C LEU A 83 12.19 4.79 -43.73
N LEU A 84 11.85 5.73 -44.62
CA LEU A 84 11.34 7.05 -44.22
C LEU A 84 10.04 6.92 -43.43
N GLY A 85 9.11 6.06 -43.87
CA GLY A 85 7.87 5.80 -43.13
C GLY A 85 8.11 5.25 -41.73
N GLU A 86 9.07 4.33 -41.58
CA GLU A 86 9.46 3.79 -40.26
C GLU A 86 10.07 4.88 -39.36
N LEU A 87 11.05 5.63 -39.87
CA LEU A 87 11.73 6.68 -39.11
C LEU A 87 10.81 7.84 -38.73
N GLN A 88 9.85 8.19 -39.60
CA GLN A 88 8.80 9.16 -39.26
C GLN A 88 7.88 8.64 -38.16
N GLY A 89 7.56 7.34 -38.15
CA GLY A 89 6.86 6.69 -37.05
C GLY A 89 7.62 6.79 -35.73
N ASP A 90 8.95 6.60 -35.76
CA ASP A 90 9.80 6.78 -34.59
C ASP A 90 9.83 8.23 -34.09
N LEU A 91 9.91 9.23 -34.97
CA LEU A 91 9.80 10.64 -34.59
C LEU A 91 8.47 10.93 -33.89
N ASN A 92 7.35 10.49 -34.45
CA ASN A 92 6.03 10.65 -33.83
C ASN A 92 5.98 10.03 -32.42
N ARG A 93 6.65 8.89 -32.22
CA ARG A 93 6.77 8.27 -30.90
C ARG A 93 7.60 9.13 -29.96
N TYR A 94 8.74 9.66 -30.41
CA TYR A 94 9.57 10.56 -29.60
C TYR A 94 8.85 11.86 -29.25
N ASP A 95 8.14 12.48 -30.20
CA ASP A 95 7.29 13.65 -29.95
C ASP A 95 6.24 13.35 -28.87
N SER A 96 5.63 12.17 -28.93
CA SER A 96 4.66 11.73 -27.92
C SER A 96 5.29 11.53 -26.53
N LEU A 97 6.56 11.15 -26.45
CA LEU A 97 7.31 11.02 -25.18
C LEU A 97 7.72 12.39 -24.61
N ILE A 98 7.96 13.38 -25.48
CA ILE A 98 8.26 14.76 -25.08
C ILE A 98 6.99 15.44 -24.57
N GLU A 99 5.91 15.37 -25.35
CA GLU A 99 4.65 16.07 -25.05
C GLU A 99 3.91 15.43 -23.88
N TYR A 100 3.98 14.11 -23.70
CA TYR A 100 3.22 13.39 -22.68
C TYR A 100 4.08 12.56 -21.74
N SER A 101 3.75 12.64 -20.46
CA SER A 101 4.25 11.78 -19.40
C SER A 101 3.24 10.68 -19.07
N THR A 102 3.73 9.47 -18.78
CA THR A 102 2.89 8.33 -18.35
C THR A 102 2.93 8.23 -16.84
N VAL A 103 1.77 8.27 -16.19
CA VAL A 103 1.64 8.11 -14.74
C VAL A 103 0.93 6.81 -14.41
N THR A 104 1.60 5.97 -13.62
CA THR A 104 1.06 4.70 -13.12
C THR A 104 0.70 4.85 -11.64
N LEU A 105 -0.60 4.79 -11.34
CA LEU A 105 -1.14 4.96 -10.00
C LEU A 105 -1.55 3.61 -9.40
N THR A 106 -1.00 3.29 -8.23
CA THR A 106 -1.43 2.13 -7.43
C THR A 106 -2.18 2.62 -6.21
N ILE A 107 -3.52 2.49 -6.25
CA ILE A 107 -4.41 2.95 -5.19
C ILE A 107 -4.70 1.80 -4.25
N ARG A 108 -4.43 2.01 -2.95
CA ARG A 108 -4.75 1.03 -1.90
C ARG A 108 -5.81 1.61 -0.98
N ALA A 109 -6.95 0.92 -0.91
CA ALA A 109 -7.96 1.24 0.10
C ALA A 109 -7.36 0.99 1.50
N SER A 110 -7.09 2.08 2.20
CA SER A 110 -6.75 2.04 3.61
C SER A 110 -8.02 1.67 4.38
N LYS A 111 -8.16 0.40 4.78
CA LYS A 111 -9.02 0.11 5.93
C LYS A 111 -8.32 0.76 7.11
N LYS A 112 -8.89 1.83 7.68
CA LYS A 112 -8.48 2.26 9.02
C LYS A 112 -8.54 1.01 9.90
N ALA A 113 -7.38 0.52 10.33
CA ALA A 113 -7.28 -0.49 11.36
C ALA A 113 -7.77 0.17 12.65
N GLY A 114 -9.09 0.25 12.83
CA GLY A 114 -9.67 0.98 13.97
C GLY A 114 -11.15 1.32 13.91
N ASP A 115 -11.79 1.42 12.74
CA ASP A 115 -13.17 1.95 12.69
C ASP A 115 -14.22 0.83 12.57
N ALA A 116 -14.21 -0.11 13.50
CA ALA A 116 -15.53 -0.58 13.95
C ALA A 116 -16.16 0.65 14.66
N PRO A 117 -17.41 1.04 14.35
CA PRO A 117 -18.09 2.11 15.09
C PRO A 117 -17.88 1.89 16.58
N PHE A 118 -17.67 2.96 17.35
CA PHE A 118 -17.41 2.86 18.80
C PHE A 118 -18.33 1.84 19.48
N GLY A 119 -19.61 1.80 19.11
CA GLY A 119 -20.57 0.80 19.57
C GLY A 119 -20.19 -0.67 19.30
N LYS A 120 -19.64 -1.02 18.13
CA LYS A 120 -19.17 -2.39 17.83
C LYS A 120 -17.89 -2.74 18.60
N ARG A 121 -16.96 -1.79 18.78
CA ARG A 121 -15.76 -2.00 19.60
C ARG A 121 -16.13 -2.17 21.07
N LEU A 122 -17.00 -1.30 21.56
CA LEU A 122 -17.56 -1.34 22.91
C LEU A 122 -18.31 -2.65 23.14
N ALA A 123 -19.20 -3.06 22.24
CA ALA A 123 -19.93 -4.32 22.34
C ALA A 123 -19.00 -5.55 22.37
N ASN A 124 -17.98 -5.60 21.52
CA ASN A 124 -17.01 -6.69 21.53
C ASN A 124 -16.17 -6.71 22.83
N SER A 125 -15.73 -5.54 23.30
CA SER A 125 -15.00 -5.42 24.57
C SER A 125 -15.88 -5.79 25.76
N PHE A 126 -17.16 -5.38 25.79
CA PHE A 126 -18.12 -5.79 26.82
C PHE A 126 -18.41 -7.28 26.79
N ARG A 127 -18.58 -7.89 25.60
CA ARG A 127 -18.81 -9.34 25.48
C ARG A 127 -17.62 -10.14 26.02
N ASN A 128 -16.41 -9.69 25.74
CA ASN A 128 -15.19 -10.30 26.27
C ASN A 128 -15.05 -10.08 27.78
N GLY A 129 -15.33 -8.87 28.29
CA GLY A 129 -15.33 -8.57 29.72
C GLY A 129 -16.39 -9.35 30.51
N PHE A 130 -17.59 -9.49 29.96
CA PHE A 130 -18.68 -10.26 30.58
C PHE A 130 -18.34 -11.74 30.65
N THR A 131 -17.65 -12.28 29.65
CA THR A 131 -17.13 -13.66 29.69
C THR A 131 -16.16 -13.86 30.86
N ALA A 132 -15.26 -12.90 31.11
CA ALA A 132 -14.34 -12.96 32.24
C ALA A 132 -15.07 -12.91 33.59
N VAL A 133 -16.12 -12.08 33.72
CA VAL A 133 -16.96 -12.02 34.93
C VAL A 133 -17.68 -13.35 35.18
N VAL A 134 -18.26 -13.95 34.14
CA VAL A 134 -18.94 -15.26 34.24
C VAL A 134 -17.95 -16.36 34.65
N ILE A 135 -16.75 -16.35 34.06
CA ILE A 135 -15.68 -17.29 34.43
C ILE A 135 -15.27 -17.10 35.88
N PHE A 136 -15.03 -15.86 36.33
CA PHE A 136 -14.71 -15.57 37.73
C PHE A 136 -15.81 -16.06 38.68
N LEU A 137 -17.08 -15.77 38.38
CA LEU A 137 -18.20 -16.16 39.23
C LEU A 137 -18.36 -17.69 39.31
N LYS A 138 -18.13 -18.39 38.19
CA LYS A 138 -18.09 -19.86 38.15
C LYS A 138 -17.01 -20.42 39.09
N TYR A 139 -15.79 -19.90 39.00
CA TYR A 139 -14.69 -20.37 39.86
C TYR A 139 -14.88 -19.96 41.33
N LEU A 140 -15.50 -18.81 41.61
CA LEU A 140 -15.87 -18.39 42.96
C LEU A 140 -16.85 -19.38 43.60
N LEU A 141 -17.91 -19.76 42.87
CA LEU A 141 -18.90 -20.73 43.35
C LEU A 141 -18.28 -22.11 43.60
N ILE A 142 -17.40 -22.57 42.70
CA ILE A 142 -16.66 -23.82 42.89
C ILE A 142 -15.76 -23.72 44.13
N GLY A 143 -15.05 -22.61 44.32
CA GLY A 143 -14.21 -22.38 45.50
C GLY A 143 -15.01 -22.42 46.80
N LEU A 144 -16.16 -21.77 46.85
CA LEU A 144 -17.07 -21.82 48.00
C LEU A 144 -17.58 -23.24 48.28
N ALA A 145 -17.95 -23.99 47.23
CA ALA A 145 -18.39 -25.38 47.37
C ALA A 145 -17.29 -26.29 47.93
N VAL A 146 -16.02 -26.04 47.61
CA VAL A 146 -14.87 -26.78 48.15
C VAL A 146 -14.56 -26.39 49.60
N ILE A 147 -14.68 -25.10 49.94
CA ILE A 147 -14.39 -24.60 51.29
C ILE A 147 -15.49 -24.98 52.28
N LEU A 148 -16.76 -25.01 51.85
CA LEU A 148 -17.92 -25.26 52.71
C LEU A 148 -17.79 -26.52 53.60
N PRO A 149 -17.46 -27.72 53.08
CA PRO A 149 -17.26 -28.92 53.91
C PRO A 149 -16.14 -28.75 54.94
N ALA A 150 -15.00 -28.18 54.55
CA ALA A 150 -13.88 -27.95 55.46
C ALA A 150 -14.22 -26.90 56.53
N ALA A 151 -14.97 -25.85 56.18
CA ALA A 151 -15.42 -24.82 57.09
C ALA A 151 -16.43 -25.35 58.13
N ILE A 152 -17.27 -26.32 57.76
CA ILE A 152 -18.20 -26.97 58.71
C ILE A 152 -17.43 -27.79 59.75
N ILE A 153 -16.35 -28.47 59.36
CA ILE A 153 -15.54 -29.30 60.27
C ILE A 153 -14.59 -28.46 61.13
N LEU A 154 -13.86 -27.52 60.50
CA LEU A 154 -12.82 -26.73 61.17
C LEU A 154 -13.34 -25.43 61.79
N GLY A 155 -14.46 -24.90 61.31
CA GLY A 155 -15.07 -23.66 61.79
C GLY A 155 -15.38 -23.67 63.29
N PRO A 156 -16.05 -24.71 63.84
CA PRO A 156 -16.33 -24.81 65.27
C PRO A 156 -15.05 -24.86 66.11
N VAL A 157 -14.00 -25.53 65.62
CA VAL A 157 -12.70 -25.62 66.30
C VAL A 157 -12.01 -24.25 66.32
N ALA A 158 -11.98 -23.54 65.19
CA ALA A 158 -11.41 -22.21 65.10
C ALA A 158 -12.16 -21.20 65.99
N VAL A 159 -13.49 -21.24 66.01
CA VAL A 159 -14.32 -20.41 66.90
C VAL A 159 -14.05 -20.78 68.36
N GLY A 160 -13.96 -22.07 68.70
CA GLY A 160 -13.62 -22.56 70.03
C GLY A 160 -12.27 -22.03 70.51
N ILE A 161 -11.24 -22.06 69.66
CA ILE A 161 -9.90 -21.53 69.98
C ILE A 161 -9.95 -20.01 70.20
N VAL A 162 -10.68 -19.27 69.35
CA VAL A 162 -10.81 -17.80 69.49
C VAL A 162 -11.55 -17.43 70.76
N VAL A 163 -12.66 -18.11 71.07
CA VAL A 163 -13.45 -17.90 72.30
C VAL A 163 -12.61 -18.25 73.52
N LEU A 164 -11.90 -19.39 73.52
CA LEU A 164 -11.04 -19.81 74.62
C LEU A 164 -9.87 -18.82 74.83
N ARG A 165 -9.24 -18.35 73.75
CA ARG A 165 -8.20 -17.31 73.82
C ARG A 165 -8.74 -16.01 74.42
N ASN A 166 -9.93 -15.59 74.03
CA ASN A 166 -10.58 -14.39 74.57
C ASN A 166 -10.99 -14.57 76.04
N TYR A 167 -11.40 -15.79 76.43
CA TYR A 167 -11.72 -16.13 77.82
C TYR A 167 -10.48 -16.14 78.71
N ILE A 168 -9.38 -16.79 78.28
CA ILE A 168 -8.11 -16.82 79.02
C ILE A 168 -7.50 -15.42 79.16
N LYS A 169 -7.58 -14.59 78.11
CA LYS A 169 -7.17 -13.18 78.20
C LYS A 169 -7.97 -12.43 79.26
N LYS A 170 -9.30 -12.61 79.32
CA LYS A 170 -10.13 -11.99 80.36
C LYS A 170 -9.79 -12.48 81.77
N LYS A 171 -9.44 -13.76 81.94
CA LYS A 171 -9.06 -14.33 83.24
C LYS A 171 -7.70 -13.80 83.72
N ARG A 172 -6.68 -13.75 82.85
CA ARG A 172 -5.36 -13.17 83.20
C ARG A 172 -5.40 -11.69 83.55
N VAL A 173 -6.36 -10.93 83.00
CA VAL A 173 -6.59 -9.52 83.36
C VAL A 173 -7.24 -9.38 84.74
N LYS A 174 -7.97 -10.39 85.23
CA LYS A 174 -8.51 -10.43 86.60
C LYS A 174 -7.47 -10.86 87.63
N GLU A 175 -6.65 -11.88 87.35
CA GLU A 175 -5.59 -12.32 88.28
C GLU A 175 -4.51 -11.25 88.51
N LYS A 176 -4.24 -10.40 87.51
CA LYS A 176 -3.35 -9.23 87.65
C LYS A 176 -3.94 -8.06 88.46
N LYS A 177 -5.18 -8.16 88.94
CA LYS A 177 -5.83 -7.14 89.79
C LYS A 177 -5.94 -7.56 91.27
N GLU A 178 -5.59 -8.80 91.60
CA GLU A 178 -5.61 -9.34 92.98
C GLU A 178 -4.20 -9.68 93.52
N THR A 179 -3.14 -9.21 92.83
CA THR A 179 -1.76 -9.10 93.35
C THR A 179 -1.34 -7.65 93.29
#